data_AF-A0A4R2ZNR9-F1
#
_entry.id   AF-A0A4R2ZNR9-F1
#
_cell.length_a   1.000
_cell.length_b   1.000
_cell.length_c   1.000
_cell.angle_alpha   90.00
_cell.angle_beta   90.00
_cell.angle_gamma   90.00
#
_symmetry.space_group_name_H-M   'P 1'
#
loop_
_entity.id
_entity.type
_entity.pdbx_description
1 polymer ?
#
loop_
_entity_poly.entity_id
_entity_poly.type
_entity_poly.pdbx_seq_one_letter_code
_entity_poly.pdbx_strand_id
1 'polypeptide(L)'
;MRVLHVFKTYYPDTFGGVERTIHAIAKGAGLHDIQSDVLSLSREPIANSVEFDDHMAHKAKLDFEFASTGFSRAAVTKFKQLSAGSDIVHYHFPWPFMDLLHVLHPPGKPTVVT
;
A
#
# COMPACT_ATOMS: atom_id res chain seq x y z
N MET A 1 -16.01 3.81 5.66
CA MET A 1 -14.95 4.57 4.96
C MET A 1 -13.83 3.60 4.57
N ARG A 2 -13.14 3.81 3.46
CA ARG A 2 -12.06 2.94 2.97
C ARG A 2 -10.75 3.70 2.83
N VAL A 3 -9.67 3.19 3.44
CA VAL A 3 -8.33 3.79 3.38
C VAL A 3 -7.37 2.88 2.63
N LEU A 4 -6.70 3.40 1.60
CA LEU A 4 -5.60 2.70 0.94
C LEU A 4 -4.26 3.16 1.52
N HIS A 5 -3.58 2.27 2.23
CA HIS A 5 -2.21 2.46 2.67
C HIS A 5 -1.24 2.06 1.55
N VAL A 6 -0.23 2.88 1.29
CA VAL A 6 0.76 2.62 0.23
C VAL A 6 2.16 2.63 0.83
N PHE A 7 2.88 1.52 0.70
CA PHE A 7 4.26 1.40 1.18
C PHE A 7 5.09 0.39 0.37
N LYS A 8 6.42 0.42 0.52
CA LYS A 8 7.35 -0.39 -0.31
C LYS A 8 7.15 -1.89 -0.18
N THR A 9 6.85 -2.37 1.03
CA THR A 9 6.75 -3.78 1.41
C THR A 9 5.73 -3.90 2.54
N TYR A 10 5.17 -5.09 2.74
CA TYR A 10 4.25 -5.39 3.83
C TYR A 10 4.24 -6.88 4.11
N TYR A 11 3.49 -7.32 5.11
CA TYR A 11 3.26 -8.74 5.38
C TYR A 11 2.74 -9.47 4.10
N PRO A 12 3.16 -10.72 3.82
CA PRO A 12 4.14 -11.54 4.54
C PRO A 12 5.60 -11.33 4.10
N ASP A 13 5.89 -10.49 3.10
CA ASP A 13 7.26 -10.27 2.59
C ASP A 13 8.19 -9.76 3.71
N THR A 14 7.72 -8.79 4.48
CA THR A 14 8.41 -8.24 5.66
C THR A 14 7.42 -7.75 6.69
N PHE A 15 7.89 -7.57 7.93
CA PHE A 15 7.06 -6.99 9.00
C PHE A 15 7.87 -6.12 9.97
N GLY A 16 8.49 -5.07 9.38
CA GLY A 16 9.30 -4.07 10.07
C GLY A 16 8.49 -2.98 10.77
N GLY A 17 9.16 -1.89 11.13
CA GLY A 17 8.58 -0.80 11.93
C GLY A 17 7.42 -0.10 11.24
N VAL A 18 7.58 0.32 9.99
CA VAL A 18 6.51 1.01 9.24
C VAL A 18 5.35 0.07 8.97
N GLU A 19 5.62 -1.19 8.66
CA GLU A 19 4.58 -2.22 8.47
C GLU A 19 3.78 -2.44 9.76
N ARG A 20 4.42 -2.45 10.92
CA ARG A 20 3.72 -2.53 12.22
C ARG A 20 2.89 -1.28 12.50
N THR A 21 3.38 -0.10 12.12
CA THR A 21 2.59 1.14 12.19
C THR A 21 1.36 1.08 11.29
N ILE A 22 1.51 0.65 10.03
CA ILE A 22 0.39 0.44 9.10
C ILE A 22 -0.61 -0.55 9.69
N HIS A 23 -0.14 -1.69 10.21
CA HIS A 23 -1.00 -2.69 10.87
C HIS A 23 -1.73 -2.13 12.08
N ALA A 24 -1.05 -1.40 12.96
CA ALA A 24 -1.67 -0.80 14.13
C ALA A 24 -2.74 0.23 13.75
N ILE A 25 -2.49 1.05 12.72
CA ILE A 25 -3.48 2.00 12.20
C ILE A 25 -4.67 1.25 11.59
N ALA A 26 -4.43 0.27 10.72
CA ALA A 26 -5.49 -0.49 10.05
C ALA A 26 -6.38 -1.21 11.08
N LYS A 27 -5.77 -1.88 12.05
CA LYS A 27 -6.47 -2.57 13.14
C LYS A 27 -7.24 -1.59 14.03
N GLY A 28 -6.63 -0.48 14.41
CA GLY A 28 -7.28 0.55 15.22
C GLY A 28 -8.45 1.22 14.49
N ALA A 29 -8.31 1.47 13.19
CA ALA A 29 -9.34 2.04 12.34
C ALA A 29 -10.51 1.06 12.15
N GLY A 30 -10.23 -0.24 12.08
CA GLY A 30 -11.25 -1.30 12.01
C GLY A 30 -12.27 -1.26 13.16
N LEU A 31 -11.84 -0.84 14.36
CA LEU A 31 -12.73 -0.66 15.53
C LEU A 31 -13.79 0.46 15.33
N HIS A 32 -13.62 1.28 14.29
CA HIS A 32 -14.50 2.38 13.93
C HIS A 32 -15.17 2.16 12.57
N ASP A 33 -15.31 0.90 12.12
CA ASP A 33 -15.90 0.52 10.82
C ASP A 33 -15.18 1.16 9.61
N ILE A 34 -13.88 1.42 9.76
CA ILE A 34 -13.02 1.90 8.68
C ILE A 34 -12.26 0.70 8.11
N GLN A 35 -12.53 0.40 6.84
CA GLN A 35 -11.84 -0.66 6.13
C GLN A 35 -10.50 -0.16 5.60
N SER A 36 -9.48 -1.00 5.70
CA SER A 36 -8.16 -0.71 5.17
C SER A 36 -7.78 -1.68 4.06
N ASP A 37 -7.00 -1.18 3.12
CA ASP A 37 -6.32 -1.97 2.09
C ASP A 37 -4.85 -1.52 2.11
N VAL A 38 -3.89 -2.43 1.96
CA VAL A 38 -2.45 -2.09 1.90
C VAL A 38 -1.89 -2.50 0.54
N LEU A 39 -1.38 -1.55 -0.23
CA LEU A 39 -0.64 -1.83 -1.48
C LEU A 39 0.87 -1.79 -1.21
N SER A 40 1.54 -2.88 -1.58
CA SER A 40 3.01 -2.98 -1.51
C SER A 40 3.60 -3.81 -2.64
N LEU A 41 4.93 -3.85 -2.76
CA LEU A 41 5.61 -4.70 -3.74
C LEU A 41 5.97 -6.06 -3.17
N SER A 42 6.02 -7.07 -4.04
CA SER A 42 6.47 -8.42 -3.71
C SER A 42 7.12 -9.10 -4.91
N ARG A 43 8.09 -9.99 -4.65
CA ARG A 43 8.63 -10.91 -5.66
C ARG A 43 7.65 -12.03 -6.02
N GLU A 44 6.72 -12.36 -5.11
CA GLU A 44 5.71 -13.41 -5.25
C GLU A 44 4.29 -12.83 -5.08
N PRO A 45 3.87 -11.89 -5.95
CA PRO A 45 2.68 -11.06 -5.69
C PRO A 45 1.36 -11.83 -5.62
N ILE A 46 1.26 -13.00 -6.26
CA ILE A 46 0.05 -13.83 -6.19
C ILE A 46 -0.04 -14.52 -4.82
N ALA A 47 1.05 -15.18 -4.39
CA ALA A 47 1.10 -15.89 -3.12
C ALA A 47 1.03 -14.93 -1.92
N ASN A 48 1.64 -13.75 -2.03
CA ASN A 48 1.76 -12.79 -0.94
C ASN A 48 0.61 -11.77 -0.89
N SER A 49 -0.34 -11.82 -1.83
CA SER A 49 -1.58 -11.07 -1.71
C SER A 49 -2.56 -11.83 -0.82
N VAL A 50 -2.71 -11.38 0.42
CA VAL A 50 -3.43 -12.13 1.47
C VAL A 50 -4.31 -11.22 2.31
N GLU A 51 -5.33 -11.79 2.93
CA GLU A 51 -6.05 -11.17 4.03
C GLU A 51 -5.20 -11.28 5.30
N PHE A 52 -5.08 -10.19 6.06
CA PHE A 52 -4.27 -10.12 7.27
C PHE A 52 -4.99 -9.26 8.30
N ASP A 53 -5.43 -9.84 9.42
CA ASP A 53 -6.14 -9.14 10.50
C ASP A 53 -7.24 -8.19 9.99
N ASP A 54 -8.18 -8.73 9.20
CA ASP A 54 -9.38 -8.04 8.67
C ASP A 54 -9.10 -6.91 7.64
N HIS A 55 -7.90 -6.82 7.08
CA HIS A 55 -7.61 -6.00 5.89
C HIS A 55 -6.88 -6.78 4.80
N MET A 56 -7.01 -6.34 3.56
CA MET A 56 -6.31 -6.96 2.43
C MET A 56 -4.92 -6.35 2.21
N ALA A 57 -3.90 -7.19 2.18
CA ALA A 57 -2.54 -6.85 1.77
C ALA A 57 -2.35 -7.15 0.27
N HIS A 58 -2.60 -6.18 -0.59
CA HIS A 58 -2.42 -6.29 -2.04
C HIS A 58 -0.95 -6.18 -2.43
N LYS A 59 -0.49 -7.08 -3.30
CA LYS A 59 0.87 -7.04 -3.85
C LYS A 59 0.90 -6.71 -5.33
N ALA A 60 1.79 -5.81 -5.70
CA ALA A 60 2.25 -5.63 -7.07
C ALA A 60 3.61 -6.31 -7.27
N LYS A 61 3.88 -6.77 -8.48
CA LYS A 61 5.16 -7.42 -8.81
C LYS A 61 6.32 -6.43 -8.64
N LEU A 62 7.33 -6.77 -7.85
CA LEU A 62 8.61 -6.08 -7.84
C LEU A 62 9.36 -6.38 -9.14
N ASP A 63 9.51 -5.38 -10.02
CA ASP A 63 10.19 -5.56 -11.31
C ASP A 63 11.71 -5.42 -11.15
N PHE A 64 12.17 -4.41 -10.42
CA PHE A 64 13.58 -4.21 -10.08
C PHE A 64 13.74 -3.31 -8.85
N GLU A 65 14.96 -3.25 -8.33
CA GLU A 65 15.36 -2.35 -7.25
C GLU A 65 16.55 -1.51 -7.69
N PHE A 66 16.50 -0.21 -7.40
CA PHE A 66 17.62 0.72 -7.59
C PHE A 66 17.85 1.48 -6.30
N ALA A 67 19.07 1.42 -5.75
CA ALA A 67 19.42 2.04 -4.47
C ALA A 67 18.38 1.74 -3.36
N SER A 68 17.99 0.47 -3.20
CA SER A 68 16.99 -0.01 -2.24
C SER A 68 15.57 0.54 -2.42
N THR A 69 15.29 1.20 -3.56
CA THR A 69 13.95 1.60 -3.97
C THR A 69 13.40 0.58 -4.96
N GLY A 70 12.34 -0.12 -4.60
CA GLY A 70 11.64 -1.03 -5.50
C GLY A 70 10.76 -0.28 -6.49
N PHE A 71 10.73 -0.76 -7.74
CA PHE A 71 9.93 -0.23 -8.83
C PHE A 71 9.01 -1.32 -9.40
N SER A 72 7.84 -0.91 -9.87
CA SER A 72 6.84 -1.82 -10.41
C SER A 72 5.93 -1.16 -11.43
N ARG A 73 5.92 -1.65 -12.67
CA ARG A 73 4.94 -1.23 -13.67
C ARG A 73 3.53 -1.69 -13.27
N ALA A 74 3.40 -2.89 -12.69
CA ALA A 74 2.12 -3.43 -12.26
C ALA A 74 1.49 -2.62 -11.11
N ALA A 75 2.31 -1.97 -10.28
CA ALA A 75 1.83 -1.12 -9.19
C ALA A 75 1.08 0.11 -9.70
N VAL A 76 1.40 0.66 -10.87
CA VAL A 76 0.66 1.81 -11.44
C VAL A 76 -0.80 1.44 -11.67
N THR A 77 -1.06 0.30 -12.32
CA THR A 77 -2.42 -0.18 -12.59
C THR A 77 -3.15 -0.58 -11.32
N LYS A 78 -2.48 -1.29 -10.40
CA LYS A 78 -3.08 -1.69 -9.11
C LYS A 78 -3.40 -0.47 -8.24
N PHE A 79 -2.50 0.51 -8.18
CA PHE A 79 -2.72 1.76 -7.47
C PHE A 79 -3.97 2.47 -8.00
N LYS A 80 -4.08 2.66 -9.32
CA LYS A 80 -5.27 3.24 -9.96
C LYS A 80 -6.57 2.51 -9.58
N GLN A 81 -6.55 1.18 -9.59
CA GLN A 81 -7.74 0.38 -9.27
C GLN A 81 -8.13 0.52 -7.79
N LEU A 82 -7.17 0.38 -6.89
CA LEU A 82 -7.41 0.43 -5.45
C LEU A 82 -7.79 1.84 -5.01
N SER A 83 -7.07 2.87 -5.46
CA SER A 83 -7.32 4.26 -5.07
C SER A 83 -8.69 4.76 -5.54
N ALA A 84 -9.20 4.26 -6.67
CA ALA A 84 -10.55 4.59 -7.14
C ALA A 84 -11.64 4.12 -6.15
N GLY A 85 -11.43 2.95 -5.52
CA GLY A 85 -12.33 2.35 -4.54
C GLY A 85 -12.12 2.84 -3.10
N SER A 86 -11.16 3.73 -2.86
CA SER A 86 -10.86 4.28 -1.53
C SER A 86 -11.38 5.71 -1.36
N ASP A 87 -11.63 6.09 -0.12
CA ASP A 87 -12.00 7.46 0.27
C ASP A 87 -10.76 8.28 0.60
N ILE A 88 -9.70 7.65 1.15
CA ILE A 88 -8.42 8.27 1.52
C ILE A 88 -7.26 7.41 0.99
N VAL A 89 -6.19 8.07 0.53
CA VAL A 89 -4.90 7.41 0.27
C VAL A 89 -3.88 7.87 1.31
N HIS A 90 -3.27 6.92 2.02
CA HIS A 90 -2.29 7.18 3.08
C HIS A 90 -0.92 6.65 2.67
N TYR A 91 0.01 7.56 2.38
CA TYR A 91 1.39 7.25 2.01
C TYR A 91 2.28 7.17 3.24
N HIS A 92 3.09 6.11 3.31
CA HIS A 92 4.04 5.89 4.40
C HIS A 92 5.47 6.12 3.88
N PHE A 93 6.14 7.17 4.35
CA PHE A 93 7.49 7.51 3.92
C PHE A 93 8.54 6.64 4.61
N PRO A 94 9.74 6.48 4.00
CA PRO A 94 10.23 7.15 2.79
C PRO A 94 10.39 6.19 1.59
N TRP A 95 9.34 5.97 0.80
CA TRP A 95 9.43 5.18 -0.44
C TRP A 95 9.17 6.03 -1.69
N PRO A 96 10.21 6.54 -2.37
CA PRO A 96 10.06 7.52 -3.46
C PRO A 96 9.18 7.08 -4.64
N PHE A 97 9.01 5.78 -4.86
CA PHE A 97 8.18 5.29 -5.95
C PHE A 97 6.70 5.63 -5.75
N MET A 98 6.21 5.81 -4.52
CA MET A 98 4.82 6.20 -4.29
C MET A 98 4.52 7.64 -4.72
N ASP A 99 5.52 8.53 -4.69
CA ASP A 99 5.40 9.88 -5.26
C ASP A 99 5.21 9.81 -6.77
N LEU A 100 5.93 8.91 -7.45
CA LEU A 100 5.74 8.65 -8.88
C LEU A 100 4.35 8.08 -9.16
N LEU A 101 3.86 7.15 -8.34
CA LEU A 101 2.48 6.64 -8.46
C LEU A 101 1.45 7.77 -8.36
N HIS A 102 1.61 8.66 -7.37
CA HIS A 102 0.73 9.81 -7.17
C HIS A 102 0.74 10.74 -8.39
N VAL A 103 1.92 11.12 -8.89
CA VAL A 103 2.02 12.10 -10.00
C VAL A 103 1.57 11.50 -11.32
N LEU A 104 1.92 10.24 -11.61
CA LEU A 104 1.50 9.55 -12.82
C LEU A 104 0.00 9.24 -12.83
N HIS A 105 -0.58 9.02 -11.65
CA HIS A 105 -2.00 8.74 -11.48
C HIS A 105 -2.58 9.45 -10.25
N PRO A 106 -2.87 10.77 -10.34
CA PRO A 106 -3.43 11.50 -9.20
C PRO A 106 -4.76 10.87 -8.77
N PRO A 107 -4.90 10.41 -7.51
CA PRO A 107 -6.07 9.62 -7.12
C PRO A 107 -7.35 10.45 -7.03
N GLY A 108 -7.25 11.79 -6.96
CA GLY A 108 -8.40 12.67 -6.74
C GLY A 108 -9.07 12.47 -5.38
N LYS A 109 -8.39 11.81 -4.45
CA LYS A 109 -8.84 11.54 -3.08
C LYS A 109 -8.02 12.40 -2.10
N PRO A 110 -8.57 12.77 -0.93
CA PRO A 110 -7.76 13.26 0.18
C PRO A 110 -6.57 12.33 0.44
N THR A 111 -5.38 12.91 0.57
CA THR A 111 -4.14 12.16 0.77
C THR A 111 -3.46 12.55 2.07
N VAL A 112 -3.04 11.55 2.85
CA VAL A 112 -2.30 11.73 4.10
C VAL A 112 -0.88 11.18 3.93
N VAL A 113 0.07 11.78 4.62
CA VAL A 113 1.49 11.43 4.58
C VAL A 113 2.00 11.30 6.01
N THR A 114 2.72 10.21 6.29
CA THR A 114 3.47 9.99 7.53
C THR A 114 4.91 9.61 7.25
#